data_AF-A0A1G0TJ27-F1
#
_entry.id   AF-A0A1G0TJ27-F1
#
_cell.length_a   1.000
_cell.length_b   1.000
_cell.length_c   1.000
_cell.angle_alpha   90.00
_cell.angle_beta   90.00
_cell.angle_gamma   90.00
#
_symmetry.space_group_name_H-M   'P 1'
#
loop_
_entity.id
_entity.type
_entity.pdbx_description
1 polymer ?
#
loop_
_entity_poly.entity_id
_entity_poly.type
_entity_poly.pdbx_seq_one_letter_code
_entity_poly.pdbx_strand_id
1 'polypeptide(L)'
;MWILLFEIILPVNNILPKPSIVLQSFDDLLQKYQLGWNYLSTLSAIYLPMLVAHYICKFLFPVILQKNVFSDIVLSLQWFSRNIPGIILAMILIYWFPRSEVTKFIFAFLISFTSFMFKSKYMAEINLGRIGSEYSLSLQSFGIGTNSISREVIWKAIQPNLMAHIIRQNIYLWASVIIFEYVNLGFGIGTLLRKILQFRDLSALVMIFIIIGISIFISMQLLKLNKNKFHFWKA
;
A
#
# COMPACT_ATOMS: atom_id res chain seq x y z
N MET A 1 -0.65 -4.10 30.87
CA MET A 1 0.62 -3.52 31.36
C MET A 1 0.60 -1.99 31.33
N TRP A 2 0.33 -1.33 30.19
CA TRP A 2 0.24 0.15 30.12
C TRP A 2 -0.77 0.77 31.09
N ILE A 3 -1.99 0.22 31.17
CA ILE A 3 -3.03 0.69 32.10
C ILE A 3 -2.57 0.60 33.56
N LEU A 4 -2.07 -0.57 33.99
CA LEU A 4 -1.58 -0.78 35.35
C LEU A 4 -0.44 0.20 35.72
N LEU A 5 0.53 0.37 34.82
CA LEU A 5 1.69 1.22 35.09
C LEU A 5 1.36 2.72 35.11
N PHE A 6 0.62 3.22 34.13
CA PHE A 6 0.48 4.66 33.92
C PHE A 6 -0.86 5.24 34.39
N GLU A 7 -1.88 4.42 34.64
CA GLU A 7 -3.11 4.88 35.28
C GLU A 7 -2.98 4.81 36.82
N ILE A 8 -2.35 3.76 37.35
CA ILE A 8 -2.35 3.45 38.79
C ILE A 8 -0.99 3.73 39.46
N ILE A 9 0.12 3.21 38.91
CA ILE A 9 1.42 3.22 39.61
C ILE A 9 2.19 4.54 39.41
N LEU A 10 2.25 5.07 38.18
CA LEU A 10 2.98 6.29 37.80
C LEU A 10 2.06 7.28 37.04
N PRO A 11 1.01 7.79 37.71
CA PRO A 11 0.01 8.64 37.07
C PRO A 11 0.56 9.99 36.58
N VAL A 12 1.65 10.50 37.17
CA VAL A 12 2.31 11.74 36.73
C VAL A 12 3.70 11.39 36.21
N ASN A 13 3.89 11.47 34.91
CA ASN A 13 5.15 11.20 34.24
C ASN A 13 5.22 11.94 32.89
N ASN A 14 6.44 12.12 32.37
CA ASN A 14 6.68 12.81 31.09
C ASN A 14 6.94 11.85 29.92
N ILE A 15 6.77 10.54 30.12
CA ILE A 15 7.14 9.50 29.15
C ILE A 15 5.91 9.06 28.36
N LEU A 16 4.83 8.68 29.06
CA LEU A 16 3.58 8.23 28.48
C LEU A 16 2.37 8.81 29.22
N PRO A 17 1.37 9.33 28.48
CA PRO A 17 0.17 9.90 29.07
C PRO A 17 -0.71 8.79 29.67
N LYS A 18 -1.58 9.16 30.59
CA LYS A 18 -2.59 8.26 31.15
C LYS A 18 -3.51 7.73 30.03
N PRO A 19 -3.83 6.43 29.99
CA PRO A 19 -4.79 5.88 29.04
C PRO A 19 -6.11 6.63 28.98
N SER A 20 -6.65 7.06 30.13
CA SER A 20 -7.87 7.86 30.20
C SER A 20 -7.78 9.18 29.42
N ILE A 21 -6.65 9.89 29.53
CA ILE A 21 -6.38 11.14 28.82
C ILE A 21 -6.20 10.88 27.31
N VAL A 22 -5.56 9.77 26.94
CA VAL A 22 -5.41 9.37 25.52
C VAL A 22 -6.79 9.16 24.88
N LEU A 23 -7.72 8.49 25.58
CA LEU A 23 -9.07 8.29 25.07
C LEU A 23 -9.83 9.62 24.94
N GLN A 24 -9.67 10.53 25.89
CA GLN A 24 -10.27 11.87 25.82
C GLN A 24 -9.71 12.70 24.65
N SER A 25 -8.43 12.53 24.31
CA SER A 25 -7.79 13.22 23.17
C SER A 25 -8.38 12.85 21.81
N PHE A 26 -9.23 11.82 21.73
CA PHE A 26 -9.96 11.49 20.52
C PHE A 26 -10.88 12.63 20.05
N ASP A 27 -11.53 13.32 20.99
CA ASP A 27 -12.40 14.45 20.64
C ASP A 27 -11.59 15.63 20.10
N ASP A 28 -10.44 15.91 20.71
CA ASP A 28 -9.48 16.88 20.21
C ASP A 28 -9.01 16.52 18.80
N LEU A 29 -8.68 15.24 18.56
CA LEU A 29 -8.30 14.76 17.22
C LEU A 29 -9.40 15.00 16.19
N LEU A 30 -10.66 14.71 16.52
CA LEU A 30 -11.80 14.91 15.64
C LEU A 30 -12.06 16.38 15.34
N GLN A 31 -12.19 17.20 16.38
CA GLN A 31 -12.65 18.58 16.25
C GLN A 31 -11.50 19.55 15.91
N LYS A 32 -10.41 19.52 16.68
CA LYS A 32 -9.30 20.48 16.54
C LYS A 32 -8.34 20.08 15.42
N TYR A 33 -7.99 18.79 15.35
CA TYR A 33 -7.06 18.29 14.34
C TYR A 33 -7.77 17.82 13.06
N GLN A 34 -9.10 17.88 12.96
CA GLN A 34 -9.84 17.49 11.74
C GLN A 34 -9.51 16.05 11.28
N LEU A 35 -9.45 15.11 12.24
CA LEU A 35 -9.10 13.71 11.97
C LEU A 35 -9.90 13.10 10.83
N GLY A 36 -11.22 13.34 10.76
CA GLY A 36 -12.09 12.73 9.75
C GLY A 36 -11.63 12.99 8.31
N TRP A 37 -11.41 14.26 7.95
CA TRP A 37 -10.97 14.62 6.60
C TRP A 37 -9.58 14.08 6.28
N ASN A 38 -8.63 14.23 7.21
CA ASN A 38 -7.26 13.77 7.02
C ASN A 38 -7.19 12.24 6.90
N TYR A 39 -7.97 11.53 7.70
CA TYR A 39 -8.09 10.09 7.67
C TYR A 39 -8.64 9.59 6.33
N LEU A 40 -9.76 10.15 5.86
CA LEU A 40 -10.31 9.83 4.53
C LEU A 40 -9.33 10.13 3.40
N SER A 41 -8.60 11.24 3.52
CA SER A 41 -7.58 11.63 2.56
C SER A 41 -6.46 10.59 2.45
N THR A 42 -5.94 10.11 3.58
CA THR A 42 -4.92 9.04 3.61
C THR A 42 -5.48 7.70 3.12
N LEU A 43 -6.68 7.32 3.53
CA LEU A 43 -7.32 6.08 3.04
C LEU A 43 -7.46 6.12 1.51
N SER A 44 -8.00 7.20 0.96
CA SER A 44 -8.16 7.34 -0.50
C SER A 44 -6.83 7.31 -1.23
N ALA A 45 -5.79 7.97 -0.69
CA ALA A 45 -4.44 7.98 -1.23
C ALA A 45 -3.76 6.60 -1.23
N ILE A 46 -4.16 5.70 -0.33
CA ILE A 46 -3.64 4.33 -0.31
C ILE A 46 -4.44 3.44 -1.26
N TYR A 47 -5.76 3.37 -1.09
CA TYR A 47 -6.56 2.33 -1.76
C TYR A 47 -6.93 2.66 -3.19
N LEU A 48 -7.19 3.92 -3.56
CA LEU A 48 -7.51 4.26 -4.95
C LEU A 48 -6.32 3.98 -5.88
N PRO A 49 -5.09 4.46 -5.58
CA PRO A 49 -3.93 4.17 -6.43
C PRO A 49 -3.58 2.69 -6.46
N MET A 50 -3.69 1.98 -5.34
CA MET A 50 -3.44 0.54 -5.30
C MET A 50 -4.45 -0.23 -6.18
N LEU A 51 -5.73 0.13 -6.13
CA LEU A 51 -6.77 -0.48 -6.97
C LEU A 51 -6.52 -0.19 -8.45
N VAL A 52 -6.27 1.07 -8.81
CA VAL A 52 -6.00 1.49 -10.20
C VAL A 52 -4.74 0.79 -10.72
N ALA A 53 -3.66 0.74 -9.93
CA ALA A 53 -2.43 0.03 -10.28
C ALA A 53 -2.68 -1.47 -10.55
N HIS A 54 -3.51 -2.13 -9.73
CA HIS A 54 -3.83 -3.54 -9.92
C HIS A 54 -4.53 -3.78 -11.27
N TYR A 55 -5.54 -2.98 -11.61
CA TYR A 55 -6.29 -3.15 -12.85
C TYR A 55 -5.48 -2.79 -14.09
N ILE A 56 -4.67 -1.73 -14.04
CA ILE A 56 -3.76 -1.37 -15.14
C ILE A 56 -2.72 -2.47 -15.33
N CYS A 57 -2.14 -3.00 -14.26
CA CYS A 57 -1.20 -4.13 -14.33
C CYS A 57 -1.86 -5.37 -14.95
N LYS A 58 -3.09 -5.71 -14.56
CA LYS A 58 -3.85 -6.82 -15.17
C LYS A 58 -4.07 -6.61 -16.66
N PHE A 59 -4.42 -5.39 -17.06
CA PHE A 59 -4.67 -5.05 -18.46
C PHE A 59 -3.39 -5.17 -19.30
N LEU A 60 -2.27 -4.64 -18.80
CA LEU A 60 -0.97 -4.67 -19.46
C LEU A 60 -0.26 -6.02 -19.35
N PHE A 61 -0.76 -6.96 -18.55
CA PHE A 61 -0.10 -8.24 -18.25
C PHE A 61 0.42 -9.02 -19.47
N PRO A 62 -0.31 -9.15 -20.59
CA PRO A 62 0.23 -9.81 -21.78
C PRO A 62 1.49 -9.15 -22.33
N VAL A 63 1.56 -7.83 -22.31
CA VAL A 63 2.71 -7.06 -22.82
C VAL A 63 3.92 -7.23 -21.89
N ILE A 64 3.69 -7.33 -20.58
CA ILE A 64 4.74 -7.55 -19.56
C ILE A 64 5.47 -8.88 -19.77
N LEU A 65 4.74 -9.91 -20.20
CA LEU A 65 5.27 -11.26 -20.39
C LEU A 65 6.02 -11.45 -21.71
N GLN A 66 5.80 -10.59 -22.69
CA GLN A 66 6.52 -10.65 -23.95
C GLN A 66 7.99 -10.34 -23.72
N LYS A 67 8.89 -11.06 -24.41
CA LYS A 67 10.32 -10.74 -24.46
C LYS A 67 10.54 -9.62 -25.47
N ASN A 68 10.22 -8.39 -25.09
CA ASN A 68 10.40 -7.20 -25.91
C ASN A 68 11.12 -6.10 -25.13
N VAL A 69 11.61 -5.09 -25.86
CA VAL A 69 12.31 -3.92 -25.30
C VAL A 69 11.49 -3.24 -24.20
N PHE A 70 10.16 -3.19 -24.36
CA PHE A 70 9.27 -2.63 -23.34
C PHE A 70 9.37 -3.41 -22.01
N SER A 71 9.36 -4.74 -22.08
CA SER A 71 9.49 -5.60 -20.91
C SER A 71 10.85 -5.44 -20.20
N ASP A 72 11.92 -5.14 -20.96
CA ASP A 72 13.27 -4.92 -20.43
C ASP A 72 13.39 -3.54 -19.78
N ILE A 73 12.79 -2.51 -20.37
CA ILE A 73 12.66 -1.17 -19.76
C ILE A 73 11.89 -1.28 -18.44
N VAL A 74 10.77 -2.01 -18.45
CA VAL A 74 9.98 -2.24 -17.24
C VAL A 74 10.84 -2.94 -16.18
N LEU A 75 11.53 -4.03 -16.53
CA LEU A 75 12.45 -4.72 -15.61
C LEU A 75 13.55 -3.80 -15.07
N SER A 76 14.04 -2.86 -15.86
CA SER A 76 15.06 -1.90 -15.45
C SER A 76 14.55 -0.95 -14.36
N LEU A 77 13.25 -0.59 -14.37
CA LEU A 77 12.60 0.16 -13.28
C LEU A 77 12.58 -0.63 -11.96
N GLN A 78 12.79 -1.95 -11.98
CA GLN A 78 12.87 -2.76 -10.76
C GLN A 78 14.06 -2.34 -9.93
N TRP A 79 15.21 -2.17 -10.60
CA TRP A 79 16.43 -1.73 -9.96
C TRP A 79 16.21 -0.36 -9.30
N PHE A 80 15.55 0.56 -10.00
CA PHE A 80 15.21 1.87 -9.45
C PHE A 80 14.34 1.74 -8.19
N SER A 81 13.21 1.03 -8.27
CA SER A 81 12.28 0.89 -7.13
C SER A 81 12.86 0.15 -5.92
N ARG A 82 13.81 -0.77 -6.14
CA ARG A 82 14.42 -1.60 -5.09
C ARG A 82 15.57 -0.89 -4.40
N ASN A 83 16.35 -0.10 -5.14
CA ASN A 83 17.57 0.51 -4.61
C ASN A 83 17.39 1.97 -4.21
N ILE A 84 16.40 2.67 -4.78
CA ILE A 84 16.13 4.06 -4.46
C ILE A 84 15.08 4.12 -3.36
N PRO A 85 15.41 4.70 -2.19
CA PRO A 85 14.45 4.91 -1.12
C PRO A 85 13.22 5.64 -1.63
N GLY A 86 12.03 5.17 -1.27
CA GLY A 86 10.76 5.81 -1.67
C GLY A 86 10.68 7.29 -1.30
N ILE A 87 11.42 7.72 -0.26
CA ILE A 87 11.49 9.13 0.14
C ILE A 87 12.16 10.03 -0.92
N ILE A 88 13.10 9.52 -1.72
CA ILE A 88 13.72 10.30 -2.80
C ILE A 88 12.68 10.59 -3.89
N LEU A 89 11.89 9.58 -4.25
CA LEU A 89 10.77 9.75 -5.19
C LEU A 89 9.75 10.75 -4.64
N ALA A 90 9.43 10.66 -3.34
CA ALA A 90 8.57 11.64 -2.67
C ALA A 90 9.13 13.06 -2.80
N MET A 91 10.41 13.26 -2.52
CA MET A 91 11.06 14.58 -2.60
C MET A 91 11.02 15.16 -4.01
N ILE A 92 11.28 14.36 -5.05
CA ILE A 92 11.21 14.81 -6.46
C ILE A 92 9.77 15.25 -6.79
N LEU A 93 8.78 14.44 -6.42
CA LEU A 93 7.38 14.75 -6.70
C LEU A 93 6.89 15.99 -5.93
N ILE A 94 7.31 16.16 -4.69
CA ILE A 94 7.00 17.35 -3.88
C ILE A 94 7.66 18.59 -4.48
N TYR A 95 8.89 18.46 -4.98
CA TYR A 95 9.59 19.56 -5.65
C TYR A 95 8.88 19.98 -6.94
N TRP A 96 8.43 19.03 -7.76
CA TRP A 96 7.70 19.34 -9.01
C TRP A 96 6.27 19.83 -8.76
N PHE A 97 5.58 19.28 -7.75
CA PHE A 97 4.18 19.55 -7.47
C PHE A 97 3.96 19.90 -5.99
N PRO A 98 4.50 21.05 -5.53
CA PRO A 98 4.46 21.43 -4.12
C PRO A 98 3.02 21.64 -3.65
N ARG A 99 2.69 21.08 -2.47
CA ARG A 99 1.38 21.23 -1.80
C ARG A 99 0.18 20.75 -2.63
N SER A 100 0.40 19.98 -3.69
CA SER A 100 -0.70 19.41 -4.47
C SER A 100 -1.21 18.13 -3.80
N GLU A 101 -2.54 18.07 -3.63
CA GLU A 101 -3.23 16.89 -3.10
C GLU A 101 -3.14 15.69 -4.05
N VAL A 102 -3.02 15.94 -5.35
CA VAL A 102 -2.96 14.88 -6.37
C VAL A 102 -1.63 14.12 -6.29
N THR A 103 -0.56 14.80 -5.84
CA THR A 103 0.80 14.25 -5.85
C THR A 103 0.95 12.99 -5.01
N LYS A 104 0.23 12.88 -3.88
CA LYS A 104 0.27 11.65 -3.05
C LYS A 104 -0.38 10.45 -3.75
N PHE A 105 -1.40 10.68 -4.57
CA PHE A 105 -2.03 9.64 -5.37
C PHE A 105 -1.08 9.15 -6.47
N ILE A 106 -0.39 10.08 -7.15
CA ILE A 106 0.65 9.75 -8.14
C ILE A 106 1.77 8.95 -7.47
N PHE A 107 2.24 9.41 -6.31
CA PHE A 107 3.29 8.73 -5.54
C PHE A 107 2.90 7.29 -5.17
N ALA A 108 1.74 7.10 -4.54
CA ALA A 108 1.24 5.78 -4.17
C ALA A 108 0.94 4.90 -5.39
N PHE A 109 0.50 5.50 -6.51
CA PHE A 109 0.29 4.81 -7.77
C PHE A 109 1.60 4.28 -8.33
N LEU A 110 2.64 5.10 -8.43
CA LEU A 110 3.95 4.70 -8.95
C LEU A 110 4.56 3.55 -8.14
N ILE A 111 4.52 3.66 -6.81
CA ILE A 111 4.96 2.59 -5.90
C ILE A 111 4.15 1.31 -6.17
N SER A 112 2.83 1.44 -6.27
CA SER A 112 1.97 0.27 -6.36
C SER A 112 2.07 -0.42 -7.71
N PHE A 113 2.10 0.37 -8.76
CA PHE A 113 2.17 -0.08 -10.14
C PHE A 113 3.48 -0.82 -10.39
N THR A 114 4.62 -0.21 -10.06
CA THR A 114 5.94 -0.85 -10.20
C THR A 114 6.00 -2.17 -9.41
N SER A 115 5.58 -2.16 -8.14
CA SER A 115 5.51 -3.35 -7.29
C SER A 115 4.68 -4.49 -7.91
N PHE A 116 3.48 -4.20 -8.43
CA PHE A 116 2.62 -5.22 -9.05
C PHE A 116 3.15 -5.73 -10.39
N MET A 117 3.72 -4.86 -11.21
CA MET A 117 4.35 -5.23 -12.48
C MET A 117 5.47 -6.26 -12.25
N PHE A 118 6.38 -5.99 -11.30
CA PHE A 118 7.46 -6.92 -10.99
C PHE A 118 6.96 -8.21 -10.38
N LYS A 119 6.06 -8.11 -9.39
CA LYS A 119 5.61 -9.30 -8.69
C LYS A 119 4.83 -10.22 -9.62
N SER A 120 3.99 -9.68 -10.49
CA SER A 120 3.21 -10.47 -11.44
C SER A 120 4.11 -11.16 -12.47
N LYS A 121 5.11 -10.47 -13.04
CA LYS A 121 6.09 -11.06 -13.96
C LYS A 121 6.89 -12.18 -13.31
N TYR A 122 7.47 -11.92 -12.15
CA TYR A 122 8.25 -12.91 -11.40
C TYR A 122 7.44 -14.17 -11.06
N MET A 123 6.18 -13.99 -10.61
CA MET A 123 5.30 -15.13 -10.34
C MET A 123 4.91 -15.89 -11.60
N ALA A 124 4.70 -15.18 -12.72
CA ALA A 124 4.37 -15.80 -13.99
C ALA A 124 5.53 -16.66 -14.50
N GLU A 125 6.77 -16.18 -14.43
CA GLU A 125 7.96 -16.93 -14.84
C GLU A 125 8.13 -18.21 -14.01
N ILE A 126 7.94 -18.14 -12.69
CA ILE A 126 7.98 -19.33 -11.82
C ILE A 126 6.86 -20.32 -12.17
N ASN A 127 5.64 -19.84 -12.38
CA ASN A 127 4.51 -20.73 -12.68
C ASN A 127 4.60 -21.30 -14.10
N LEU A 128 5.08 -20.55 -15.09
CA LEU A 128 5.36 -21.06 -16.43
C LEU A 128 6.44 -22.14 -16.41
N GLY A 129 7.48 -21.98 -15.57
CA GLY A 129 8.48 -23.03 -15.33
C GLY A 129 7.88 -24.31 -14.72
N ARG A 130 6.77 -24.21 -13.98
CA ARG A 130 6.07 -25.35 -13.36
C ARG A 130 4.97 -25.97 -14.23
N ILE A 131 4.21 -25.13 -14.94
CA ILE A 131 3.11 -25.53 -15.84
C ILE A 131 3.66 -26.15 -17.12
N GLY A 132 4.94 -25.88 -17.44
CA GLY A 132 5.60 -26.34 -18.65
C GLY A 132 5.17 -25.49 -19.85
N SER A 133 6.13 -25.15 -20.72
CA SER A 133 5.83 -24.49 -21.99
C SER A 133 4.84 -25.30 -22.84
N GLU A 134 4.84 -26.63 -22.67
CA GLU A 134 3.97 -27.58 -23.37
C GLU A 134 2.49 -27.31 -23.16
N TYR A 135 2.06 -26.96 -21.94
CA TYR A 135 0.65 -26.66 -21.66
C TYR A 135 0.20 -25.36 -22.36
N SER A 136 1.11 -24.38 -22.46
CA SER A 136 0.82 -23.16 -23.23
C SER A 136 0.76 -23.43 -24.73
N LEU A 137 1.61 -24.33 -25.23
CA LEU A 137 1.63 -24.74 -26.64
C LEU A 137 0.40 -25.57 -27.00
N SER A 138 -0.06 -26.47 -26.13
CA SER A 138 -1.28 -27.24 -26.35
C SER A 138 -2.51 -26.34 -26.46
N LEU A 139 -2.62 -25.32 -25.60
CA LEU A 139 -3.70 -24.33 -25.69
C LEU A 139 -3.65 -23.51 -26.98
N GLN A 140 -2.44 -23.19 -27.47
CA GLN A 140 -2.28 -22.53 -28.77
C GLN A 140 -2.69 -23.43 -29.93
N SER A 141 -2.42 -24.74 -29.85
CA SER A 141 -2.89 -25.72 -30.86
C SER A 141 -4.42 -25.82 -30.93
N PHE A 142 -5.13 -25.52 -29.83
CA PHE A 142 -6.59 -25.38 -29.81
C PHE A 142 -7.09 -24.01 -30.31
N GLY A 143 -6.21 -23.15 -30.83
CA GLY A 143 -6.56 -21.85 -31.39
C GLY A 143 -6.68 -20.71 -30.36
N ILE A 144 -6.27 -20.94 -29.10
CA ILE A 144 -6.34 -19.90 -28.07
C ILE A 144 -5.17 -18.94 -28.24
N GLY A 145 -5.46 -17.65 -28.41
CA GLY A 145 -4.45 -16.60 -28.54
C GLY A 145 -3.58 -16.42 -27.29
N THR A 146 -2.31 -16.06 -27.48
CA THR A 146 -1.32 -15.84 -26.41
C THR A 146 -1.76 -14.81 -25.36
N ASN A 147 -2.49 -13.77 -25.78
CA ASN A 147 -3.05 -12.76 -24.88
C ASN A 147 -4.14 -13.34 -23.97
N SER A 148 -4.99 -14.22 -24.51
CA SER A 148 -6.04 -14.90 -23.74
C SER A 148 -5.43 -15.89 -22.76
N ILE A 149 -4.42 -16.67 -23.18
CA ILE A 149 -3.66 -17.55 -22.29
C ILE A 149 -3.06 -16.75 -21.12
N SER A 150 -2.43 -15.61 -21.42
CA SER A 150 -1.84 -14.75 -20.39
C SER A 150 -2.87 -14.23 -19.38
N ARG A 151 -4.02 -13.72 -19.85
CA ARG A 151 -5.04 -13.10 -18.99
C ARG A 151 -5.93 -14.10 -18.26
N GLU A 152 -6.20 -15.25 -18.86
CA GLU A 152 -7.22 -16.18 -18.36
C GLU A 152 -6.63 -17.39 -17.66
N VAL A 153 -5.41 -17.78 -18.02
CA VAL A 153 -4.73 -18.94 -17.44
C VAL A 153 -3.64 -18.46 -16.49
N ILE A 154 -2.63 -17.76 -17.01
CA ILE A 154 -1.44 -17.39 -16.22
C ILE A 154 -1.81 -16.40 -15.12
N TRP A 155 -2.57 -15.35 -15.42
CA TRP A 155 -2.99 -14.37 -14.43
C TRP A 155 -3.81 -15.02 -13.29
N LYS A 156 -4.72 -15.94 -13.61
CA LYS A 156 -5.51 -16.66 -12.61
C LYS A 156 -4.63 -17.55 -11.73
N ALA A 157 -3.63 -18.22 -12.32
CA ALA A 157 -2.69 -19.06 -11.58
C ALA A 157 -1.85 -18.26 -10.56
N ILE A 158 -1.43 -17.03 -10.91
CA ILE A 158 -0.63 -16.19 -10.00
C ILE A 158 -1.47 -15.42 -8.98
N GLN A 159 -2.78 -15.31 -9.18
CA GLN A 159 -3.68 -14.46 -8.40
C GLN A 159 -3.66 -14.70 -6.88
N PRO A 160 -3.65 -15.95 -6.36
CA PRO A 160 -3.61 -16.19 -4.91
C PRO A 160 -2.34 -15.63 -4.26
N ASN A 161 -1.22 -15.75 -4.96
CA ASN A 161 0.08 -15.25 -4.52
C ASN A 161 0.13 -13.71 -4.63
N LEU A 162 -0.44 -13.15 -5.70
CA LEU A 162 -0.56 -11.70 -5.88
C LEU A 162 -1.42 -11.06 -4.78
N MET A 163 -2.50 -11.71 -4.33
CA MET A 163 -3.30 -11.23 -3.19
C MET A 163 -2.50 -11.21 -1.88
N ALA A 164 -1.67 -12.23 -1.63
CA ALA A 164 -0.76 -12.20 -0.49
C ALA A 164 0.24 -11.04 -0.58
N HIS A 165 0.63 -10.65 -1.79
CA HIS A 165 1.48 -9.49 -2.03
C HIS A 165 0.76 -8.17 -1.78
N ILE A 166 -0.49 -8.01 -2.22
CA ILE A 166 -1.32 -6.82 -1.96
C ILE A 166 -1.44 -6.58 -0.45
N ILE A 167 -1.65 -7.63 0.35
CA ILE A 167 -1.73 -7.51 1.82
C ILE A 167 -0.43 -6.97 2.42
N ARG A 168 0.74 -7.42 1.94
CA ARG A 168 2.04 -6.90 2.42
C ARG A 168 2.26 -5.46 1.96
N GLN A 169 1.92 -5.17 0.71
CA GLN A 169 2.06 -3.84 0.13
C GLN A 169 1.18 -2.79 0.83
N ASN A 170 0.02 -3.19 1.36
CA ASN A 170 -0.81 -2.33 2.20
C ASN A 170 -0.02 -1.70 3.35
N ILE A 171 0.75 -2.51 4.10
CA ILE A 171 1.55 -2.02 5.23
C ILE A 171 2.62 -1.01 4.76
N TYR A 172 3.28 -1.32 3.63
CA TYR A 172 4.29 -0.45 3.05
C TYR A 172 3.71 0.90 2.57
N LEU A 173 2.51 0.88 1.97
CA LEU A 173 1.83 2.10 1.52
C LEU A 173 1.39 2.96 2.69
N TRP A 174 0.87 2.38 3.77
CA TRP A 174 0.55 3.13 4.99
C TRP A 174 1.76 3.91 5.50
N ALA A 175 2.90 3.25 5.63
CA ALA A 175 4.14 3.92 6.08
C ALA A 175 4.59 5.01 5.08
N SER A 176 4.63 4.67 3.79
CA SER A 176 5.16 5.58 2.76
C SER A 176 4.30 6.81 2.54
N VAL A 177 2.97 6.65 2.52
CA VAL A 177 2.02 7.75 2.31
C VAL A 177 2.00 8.68 3.53
N ILE A 178 2.04 8.15 4.75
CA ILE A 178 2.14 8.99 5.97
C ILE A 178 3.42 9.84 5.94
N ILE A 179 4.56 9.25 5.57
CA ILE A 179 5.82 10.01 5.43
C ILE A 179 5.69 11.07 4.34
N PHE A 180 5.09 10.73 3.20
CA PHE A 180 4.86 11.68 2.11
C PHE A 180 4.02 12.88 2.57
N GLU A 181 2.89 12.63 3.23
CA GLU A 181 1.97 13.66 3.75
C GLU A 181 2.63 14.54 4.83
N TYR A 182 3.48 13.94 5.67
CA TYR A 182 4.26 14.66 6.69
C TYR A 182 5.17 15.73 6.06
N VAL A 183 5.78 15.41 4.91
CA VAL A 183 6.69 16.32 4.18
C VAL A 183 5.92 17.31 3.30
N ASN A 184 4.93 16.85 2.53
CA ASN A 184 4.23 17.67 1.50
C ASN A 184 3.27 18.73 2.07
N LEU A 185 2.86 18.62 3.35
CA LEU A 185 1.97 19.58 4.02
C LEU A 185 0.55 19.71 3.43
N GLY A 186 0.01 18.62 2.87
CA GLY A 186 -1.37 18.53 2.38
C GLY A 186 -2.37 18.06 3.43
N PHE A 187 -3.49 17.48 3.00
CA PHE A 187 -4.39 16.72 3.87
C PHE A 187 -3.88 15.29 4.06
N GLY A 188 -3.93 14.80 5.29
CA GLY A 188 -3.51 13.45 5.61
C GLY A 188 -3.10 13.26 7.05
N ILE A 189 -3.10 12.01 7.50
CA ILE A 189 -2.63 11.62 8.83
C ILE A 189 -1.17 12.05 9.04
N GLY A 190 -0.32 12.00 8.01
CA GLY A 190 1.06 12.47 8.13
C GLY A 190 1.15 13.96 8.48
N THR A 191 0.26 14.78 7.94
CA THR A 191 0.20 16.20 8.28
C THR A 191 -0.36 16.44 9.69
N LEU A 192 -1.30 15.60 10.14
CA LEU A 192 -1.75 15.63 11.54
C LEU A 192 -0.64 15.26 12.51
N LEU A 193 0.12 14.21 12.20
CA LEU A 193 1.26 13.80 13.00
C LEU A 193 2.26 14.95 13.16
N ARG A 194 2.52 15.71 12.09
CA ARG A 194 3.37 16.91 12.14
C ARG A 194 2.80 17.97 13.06
N LYS A 195 1.50 18.29 12.97
CA LYS A 195 0.86 19.30 13.83
C LYS A 195 0.93 18.88 15.31
N ILE A 196 0.58 17.64 15.61
CA ILE A 196 0.62 17.08 16.98
C ILE A 196 2.04 17.19 17.57
N LEU A 197 3.07 16.86 16.79
CA LEU A 197 4.47 17.00 17.21
C LEU A 197 4.88 18.46 17.42
N GLN A 198 4.41 19.38 16.58
CA GLN A 198 4.66 20.82 16.76
C GLN A 198 4.02 21.37 18.04
N PHE A 199 2.80 20.94 18.35
CA PHE A 199 2.09 21.32 19.59
C PHE A 199 2.56 20.52 20.82
N ARG A 200 3.45 19.54 20.65
CA ARG A 200 3.92 18.64 21.72
C ARG A 200 2.79 17.93 22.47
N ASP A 201 1.72 17.59 21.75
CA ASP A 201 0.53 16.93 22.32
C ASP A 201 0.73 15.41 22.35
N LEU A 202 1.32 14.92 23.44
CA LEU A 202 1.68 13.52 23.60
C LEU A 202 0.45 12.59 23.63
N SER A 203 -0.67 13.05 24.18
CA SER A 203 -1.92 12.27 24.25
C SER A 203 -2.49 12.04 22.86
N ALA A 204 -2.60 13.10 22.05
CA ALA A 204 -3.02 13.00 20.65
C ALA A 204 -2.05 12.14 19.83
N LEU A 205 -0.75 12.20 20.11
CA LEU A 205 0.28 11.39 19.43
C LEU A 205 0.07 9.89 19.67
N VAL A 206 -0.15 9.48 20.92
CA VAL A 206 -0.42 8.07 21.23
C VAL A 206 -1.75 7.64 20.62
N MET A 207 -2.79 8.48 20.67
CA MET A 207 -4.09 8.15 20.10
C MET A 207 -4.04 7.99 18.58
N ILE A 208 -3.30 8.85 17.85
CA ILE A 208 -3.17 8.70 16.39
C ILE A 208 -2.42 7.42 16.02
N PHE A 209 -1.42 6.98 16.80
CA PHE A 209 -0.75 5.69 16.58
C PHE A 209 -1.70 4.51 16.79
N ILE A 210 -2.57 4.57 17.80
CA ILE A 210 -3.61 3.54 18.01
C ILE A 210 -4.54 3.50 16.78
N ILE A 211 -5.01 4.66 16.31
CA ILE A 211 -5.88 4.76 15.12
C ILE A 211 -5.20 4.18 13.88
N ILE A 212 -3.94 4.53 13.61
CA ILE A 212 -3.16 3.99 12.48
C ILE A 212 -3.04 2.47 12.60
N GLY A 213 -2.67 1.95 13.78
CA GLY A 213 -2.52 0.52 14.02
C GLY A 213 -3.82 -0.26 13.80
N ILE A 214 -4.94 0.23 14.33
CA ILE A 214 -6.27 -0.34 14.11
C ILE A 214 -6.64 -0.30 12.62
N SER A 215 -6.34 0.79 11.93
CA SER A 215 -6.66 0.96 10.50
C SER A 215 -5.88 0.00 9.62
N ILE A 216 -4.59 -0.18 9.89
CA ILE A 216 -3.75 -1.18 9.20
C ILE A 216 -4.29 -2.59 9.48
N PHE A 217 -4.63 -2.90 10.74
CA PHE A 217 -5.18 -4.21 11.08
C PHE A 217 -6.50 -4.49 10.36
N ILE A 218 -7.48 -3.58 10.45
CA ILE A 218 -8.79 -3.72 9.80
C ILE A 218 -8.62 -3.87 8.29
N SER A 219 -7.82 -3.03 7.65
CA SER A 219 -7.58 -3.11 6.21
C SER A 219 -6.94 -4.43 5.78
N MET A 220 -5.99 -4.95 6.56
CA MET A 220 -5.43 -6.27 6.32
C MET A 220 -6.48 -7.38 6.42
N GLN A 221 -7.39 -7.31 7.39
CA GLN A 221 -8.46 -8.30 7.51
C GLN A 221 -9.45 -8.22 6.35
N LEU A 222 -9.86 -7.01 5.95
CA LEU A 222 -10.73 -6.80 4.77
C LEU A 222 -10.09 -7.38 3.49
N LEU A 223 -8.80 -7.15 3.27
CA LEU A 223 -8.07 -7.72 2.14
C LEU A 223 -7.98 -9.26 2.20
N LYS A 224 -7.82 -9.85 3.40
CA LYS A 224 -7.82 -11.30 3.59
C LYS A 224 -9.19 -11.93 3.32
N LEU A 225 -10.28 -11.27 3.73
CA LEU A 225 -11.64 -11.74 3.44
C LEU A 225 -11.90 -11.80 1.93
N ASN A 226 -11.44 -10.79 1.18
CA ASN A 226 -11.51 -10.80 -0.28
C ASN A 226 -10.71 -11.96 -0.90
N LYS A 227 -9.52 -12.26 -0.36
CA LYS A 227 -8.74 -13.42 -0.81
C LYS A 227 -9.52 -14.73 -0.66
N ASN A 228 -10.15 -14.96 0.49
CA ASN A 228 -10.84 -16.21 0.79
C ASN A 228 -12.17 -16.35 0.04
N LYS A 229 -12.85 -15.25 -0.30
CA LYS A 229 -14.15 -15.26 -0.99
C LYS A 229 -14.04 -15.37 -2.52
N PHE A 230 -12.98 -14.83 -3.12
CA PHE A 230 -12.86 -14.74 -4.59
C PHE A 230 -11.77 -15.63 -5.20
N HIS A 231 -10.85 -16.18 -4.39
CA HIS A 231 -9.73 -17.00 -4.86
C HIS A 231 -9.68 -18.34 -4.13
N PHE A 232 -10.55 -19.27 -4.53
CA PHE A 232 -10.67 -20.60 -3.93
C PHE A 232 -9.55 -21.59 -4.28
N TRP A 233 -8.68 -21.25 -5.23
CA TRP A 233 -7.65 -22.17 -5.70
C TRP A 233 -6.41 -22.10 -4.79
N LYS A 234 -6.22 -23.14 -3.97
CA LYS A 234 -4.91 -23.50 -3.45
C LYS A 234 -4.13 -24.14 -4.61
N ALA A 235 -2.98 -23.56 -4.95
CA ALA A 235 -1.99 -24.25 -5.76
C ALA A 235 -1.30 -25.33 -4.93
#